data_AF-A0AB35U7R2-F1
#
_entry.id   AF-A0AB35U7R2-F1
#
_cell.length_a   1.000
_cell.length_b   1.000
_cell.length_c   1.000
_cell.angle_alpha   90.00
_cell.angle_beta   90.00
_cell.angle_gamma   90.00
#
_symmetry.space_group_name_H-M   'P 1'
#
loop_
_entity.id
_entity.type
_entity.pdbx_description
1 polymer ?
#
loop_
_entity_poly.entity_id
_entity_poly.type
_entity_poly.pdbx_seq_one_letter_code
_entity_poly.pdbx_strand_id
1 'polypeptide(L)'
;MNRSEINQAYVANKVKDFKRQAASYDICRKWVQQLEKRYPWLCGDQVQDAGYQHGKAQAEIWRQYMYLRRQMSKVEQVLDGIEKKHGLIARQIVFLQYVEREKQKVLSEEYGICLRTMQRSIHTWMEDAFAYEAE
;
A
#
# COMPACT_ATOMS: atom_id res chain seq x y z
N MET A 1 9.26 20.27 -22.82
CA MET A 1 8.48 19.45 -21.87
C MET A 1 7.88 20.40 -20.85
N ASN A 2 6.55 20.52 -20.84
CA ASN A 2 5.84 21.42 -19.95
C ASN A 2 5.74 20.80 -18.54
N ARG A 3 5.76 21.60 -17.46
CA ARG A 3 5.71 21.13 -16.06
C ARG A 3 4.51 20.20 -15.79
N SER A 4 3.39 20.45 -16.47
CA SER A 4 2.18 19.63 -16.45
C SER A 4 2.40 18.20 -16.97
N GLU A 5 3.18 18.03 -18.04
CA GLU A 5 3.43 16.72 -18.66
C GLU A 5 4.38 15.86 -17.80
N ILE A 6 5.35 16.51 -17.15
CA ILE A 6 6.28 15.85 -16.23
C ILE A 6 5.53 15.35 -14.98
N ASN A 7 4.61 16.14 -14.43
CA ASN A 7 3.79 15.74 -13.30
C ASN A 7 2.84 14.58 -13.65
N GLN A 8 2.22 14.59 -14.84
CA GLN A 8 1.36 13.49 -15.29
C GLN A 8 2.15 12.17 -15.47
N ALA A 9 3.34 12.22 -16.08
CA ALA A 9 4.19 11.05 -16.24
C ALA A 9 4.68 10.50 -14.88
N TYR A 10 5.01 11.38 -13.94
CA TYR A 10 5.39 11.01 -12.58
C TYR A 10 4.27 10.29 -11.85
N VAL A 11 3.06 10.86 -11.84
CA VAL A 11 1.90 10.28 -11.17
C VAL A 11 1.51 8.94 -11.80
N ALA A 12 1.54 8.82 -13.13
CA ALA A 12 1.29 7.56 -13.82
C ALA A 12 2.26 6.44 -13.39
N ASN A 13 3.55 6.76 -13.23
CA ASN A 13 4.54 5.80 -12.73
C ASN A 13 4.26 5.40 -11.28
N LYS A 14 3.90 6.34 -10.41
CA LYS A 14 3.54 6.06 -9.01
C LYS A 14 2.31 5.17 -8.88
N VAL A 15 1.28 5.43 -9.69
CA VAL A 15 0.07 4.58 -9.75
C VAL A 15 0.45 3.15 -10.17
N LYS A 16 1.34 3.00 -11.16
CA LYS A 16 1.83 1.68 -11.60
C LYS A 16 2.60 0.95 -10.50
N ASP A 17 3.47 1.66 -9.79
CA ASP A 17 4.24 1.11 -8.68
C ASP A 17 3.36 0.69 -7.51
N PHE A 18 2.36 1.51 -7.16
CA PHE A 18 1.37 1.14 -6.15
C PHE A 18 0.60 -0.11 -6.55
N LYS A 19 0.11 -0.21 -7.79
CA LYS A 19 -0.60 -1.42 -8.26
C LYS A 19 0.27 -2.66 -8.11
N ARG A 20 1.57 -2.56 -8.42
CA ARG A 20 2.53 -3.65 -8.23
C ARG A 20 2.71 -4.02 -6.75
N GLN A 21 2.82 -3.02 -5.87
CA GLN A 21 2.99 -3.24 -4.43
C GLN A 21 1.71 -3.81 -3.79
N ALA A 22 0.55 -3.27 -4.13
CA ALA A 22 -0.77 -3.73 -3.68
C ALA A 22 -1.01 -5.19 -4.09
N ALA A 23 -0.60 -5.58 -5.31
CA ALA A 23 -0.70 -6.96 -5.76
C ALA A 23 0.14 -7.95 -4.92
N SER A 24 1.22 -7.49 -4.27
CA SER A 24 2.04 -8.28 -3.36
C SER A 24 1.66 -8.12 -1.89
N TYR A 25 0.72 -7.23 -1.56
CA TYR A 25 0.41 -6.85 -0.18
C TYR A 25 -0.06 -8.04 0.65
N ASP A 26 -1.03 -8.82 0.18
CA ASP A 26 -1.55 -9.97 0.93
C ASP A 26 -0.49 -11.07 1.11
N ILE A 27 0.38 -11.25 0.11
CA ILE A 27 1.53 -12.17 0.23
C ILE A 27 2.47 -11.68 1.32
N CYS A 28 2.87 -10.40 1.29
CA CYS A 28 3.72 -9.80 2.33
C CYS A 28 3.07 -9.92 3.71
N ARG A 29 1.76 -9.63 3.83
CA ARG A 29 0.98 -9.76 5.08
C ARG A 29 1.04 -11.17 5.63
N LYS A 30 0.81 -12.18 4.80
CA LYS A 30 0.86 -13.60 5.21
C LYS A 30 2.27 -14.00 5.67
N TRP A 31 3.31 -13.57 4.96
CA TRP A 31 4.69 -13.83 5.37
C TRP A 31 5.05 -13.14 6.68
N VAL A 32 4.66 -11.87 6.85
CA VAL A 32 4.82 -11.13 8.11
C VAL A 32 4.14 -11.89 9.24
N GLN A 33 2.87 -12.25 9.11
CA GLN A 33 2.14 -13.03 10.14
C GLN A 33 2.81 -14.36 10.48
N GLN A 34 3.34 -15.08 9.47
CA GLN A 34 4.07 -16.32 9.71
C GLN A 34 5.39 -16.10 10.45
N LEU A 35 6.13 -15.04 10.10
CA LEU A 35 7.38 -14.66 10.76
C LEU A 35 7.10 -14.23 12.21
N GLU A 36 6.07 -13.43 12.45
CA GLU A 36 5.66 -12.98 13.78
C GLU A 36 5.23 -14.15 14.67
N LYS A 37 4.50 -15.12 14.11
CA LYS A 37 4.12 -16.35 14.82
C LYS A 37 5.33 -17.22 15.16
N ARG A 38 6.28 -17.34 14.23
CA ARG A 38 7.47 -18.19 14.39
C ARG A 38 8.54 -17.55 15.27
N TYR A 39 8.63 -16.23 15.23
CA TYR A 39 9.65 -15.43 15.89
C TYR A 39 8.97 -14.24 16.61
N PRO A 40 8.35 -14.47 17.79
CA PRO A 40 7.61 -13.43 18.50
C PRO A 40 8.45 -12.19 18.87
N TRP A 41 9.77 -12.33 18.92
CA TRP A 41 10.72 -11.22 19.13
C TRP A 41 10.78 -10.22 17.96
N LEU A 42 10.16 -10.53 16.82
CA LEU A 42 9.96 -9.58 15.72
C LEU A 42 8.81 -8.60 15.97
N CYS A 43 7.99 -8.81 17.01
CA CYS A 43 6.83 -7.99 17.33
C CYS A 43 7.10 -7.16 18.59
N GLY A 44 7.18 -5.83 18.48
CA GLY A 44 7.25 -4.92 19.63
C GLY A 44 8.21 -3.74 19.45
N ASP A 45 8.23 -2.82 20.41
CA ASP A 45 9.07 -1.61 20.37
C ASP A 45 10.59 -1.91 20.43
N GLN A 46 10.97 -3.15 20.77
CA GLN A 46 12.36 -3.61 20.90
C GLN A 46 13.00 -4.09 19.58
N VAL A 47 12.27 -4.04 18.46
CA VAL A 47 12.73 -4.53 17.15
C VAL A 47 13.93 -3.74 16.62
N GLN A 48 14.16 -2.51 17.10
CA GLN A 48 15.30 -1.69 16.67
C GLN A 48 16.65 -2.18 17.23
N ASP A 49 16.66 -2.83 18.40
CA ASP A 49 17.89 -3.31 19.06
C ASP A 49 18.14 -4.81 18.89
N ALA A 50 17.09 -5.61 18.61
CA ALA A 50 17.19 -7.06 18.49
C ALA A 50 18.08 -7.54 17.33
N GLY A 51 18.19 -6.75 16.25
CA GLY A 51 19.02 -7.09 15.09
C GLY A 51 20.53 -7.14 15.39
N TYR A 52 20.98 -6.50 16.47
CA TYR A 52 22.39 -6.47 16.88
C TYR A 52 22.77 -7.55 17.89
N GLN A 53 21.81 -8.08 18.66
CA GLN A 53 22.09 -9.05 19.74
C GLN A 53 22.00 -10.52 19.30
N HIS A 54 21.44 -10.79 18.12
CA HIS A 54 21.26 -12.15 17.63
C HIS A 54 22.21 -12.45 16.45
N GLY A 55 22.70 -13.69 16.38
CA GLY A 55 23.68 -14.11 15.38
C GLY A 55 23.23 -13.91 13.92
N LYS A 56 24.13 -14.22 12.96
CA LYS A 56 23.93 -13.94 11.52
C LYS A 56 22.56 -14.38 10.96
N ALA A 57 22.04 -15.52 11.41
CA ALA A 57 20.75 -16.04 10.96
C ALA A 57 19.55 -15.18 11.39
N GLN A 58 19.54 -14.70 12.63
CA GLN A 58 18.46 -13.84 13.13
C GLN A 58 18.51 -12.45 12.50
N ALA A 59 19.71 -11.91 12.26
CA ALA A 59 19.86 -10.65 11.54
C ALA A 59 19.27 -10.73 10.12
N GLU A 60 19.41 -11.87 9.43
CA GLU A 60 18.80 -12.09 8.12
C GLU A 60 17.27 -12.17 8.19
N ILE A 61 16.72 -12.91 9.16
CA ILE A 61 15.28 -12.99 9.42
C ILE A 61 14.70 -11.59 9.67
N TRP A 62 15.38 -10.80 10.49
CA TRP A 62 14.98 -9.42 10.79
C TRP A 62 15.00 -8.53 9.53
N ARG A 63 16.04 -8.62 8.70
CA ARG A 63 16.09 -7.85 7.43
C ARG A 63 14.95 -8.23 6.49
N GLN A 64 14.63 -9.52 6.38
CA GLN A 64 13.51 -9.99 5.57
C GLN A 64 12.17 -9.47 6.14
N TYR A 65 11.98 -9.55 7.45
CA TYR A 65 10.80 -9.01 8.13
C TYR A 65 10.63 -7.51 7.86
N MET A 66 11.69 -6.71 8.07
CA MET A 66 11.67 -5.26 7.84
C MET A 66 11.43 -4.91 6.37
N TYR A 67 12.00 -5.70 5.44
CA TYR A 67 11.74 -5.51 4.02
C TYR A 67 10.25 -5.70 3.70
N LEU A 68 9.63 -6.78 4.17
CA LEU A 68 8.21 -7.07 3.93
C LEU A 68 7.30 -6.00 4.56
N ARG A 69 7.57 -5.62 5.82
CA ARG A 69 6.86 -4.53 6.51
C ARG A 69 6.97 -3.22 5.75
N ARG A 70 8.15 -2.88 5.22
CA ARG A 70 8.36 -1.67 4.41
C ARG A 70 7.56 -1.70 3.11
N GLN A 71 7.41 -2.86 2.46
CA GLN A 71 6.56 -2.97 1.26
C GLN A 71 5.09 -2.73 1.58
N MET A 72 4.60 -3.31 2.69
CA MET A 72 3.22 -3.07 3.15
C MET A 72 2.99 -1.62 3.54
N SER A 73 3.92 -1.03 4.30
CA SER A 73 3.81 0.34 4.79
C SER A 73 3.69 1.36 3.66
N LYS A 74 4.34 1.14 2.50
CA LYS A 74 4.16 2.00 1.33
C LYS A 74 2.73 1.99 0.78
N VAL A 75 2.08 0.82 0.78
CA VAL A 75 0.67 0.70 0.35
C VAL A 75 -0.23 1.38 1.38
N GLU A 76 0.02 1.14 2.67
CA GLU A 76 -0.73 1.75 3.77
C GLU A 76 -0.63 3.28 3.74
N GLN A 77 0.55 3.85 3.49
CA GLN A 77 0.76 5.30 3.38
C GLN A 77 -0.09 5.93 2.28
N VAL A 78 -0.16 5.30 1.10
CA VAL A 78 -1.00 5.80 0.00
C VAL A 78 -2.48 5.70 0.38
N LEU A 79 -2.91 4.60 0.99
CA LEU A 79 -4.28 4.42 1.45
C LEU A 79 -4.68 5.43 2.54
N ASP A 80 -3.77 5.74 3.46
CA ASP A 80 -3.96 6.76 4.49
C ASP A 80 -4.04 8.16 3.85
N GLY A 81 -3.24 8.44 2.81
CA GLY A 81 -3.33 9.67 2.03
C GLY A 81 -4.70 9.83 1.34
N ILE A 82 -5.24 8.74 0.79
CA ILE A 82 -6.58 8.71 0.19
C ILE A 82 -7.65 8.95 1.25
N GLU A 83 -7.56 8.30 2.41
CA GLU A 83 -8.51 8.53 3.50
C GLU A 83 -8.50 9.98 3.98
N LYS A 84 -7.31 10.55 4.17
CA LYS A 84 -7.16 11.92 4.65
C LYS A 84 -7.81 12.94 3.70
N LYS A 85 -7.75 12.70 2.39
CA LYS A 85 -8.28 13.63 1.37
C LYS A 85 -9.72 13.35 0.94
N HIS A 86 -10.10 12.08 0.85
CA HIS A 86 -11.36 11.65 0.23
C HIS A 86 -12.24 10.80 1.16
N GLY A 87 -11.77 10.53 2.37
CA GLY A 87 -12.50 9.80 3.41
C GLY A 87 -12.36 8.29 3.35
N LEU A 88 -12.89 7.63 4.38
CA LEU A 88 -12.76 6.20 4.62
C LEU A 88 -13.32 5.34 3.48
N ILE A 89 -14.43 5.76 2.88
CA ILE A 89 -15.07 5.02 1.77
C ILE A 89 -14.14 4.95 0.55
N ALA A 90 -13.46 6.06 0.22
CA ALA A 90 -12.51 6.10 -0.89
C ALA A 90 -11.32 5.15 -0.62
N ARG A 91 -10.76 5.19 0.59
CA ARG A 91 -9.73 4.24 1.03
C ARG A 91 -10.20 2.80 0.86
N GLN A 92 -11.41 2.49 1.32
CA GLN A 92 -11.96 1.14 1.28
C GLN A 92 -12.13 0.63 -0.16
N ILE A 93 -12.71 1.44 -1.05
CA ILE A 93 -12.88 1.08 -2.47
C ILE A 93 -11.52 0.80 -3.12
N VAL A 94 -10.51 1.65 -2.88
CA VAL A 94 -9.16 1.48 -3.45
C VAL A 94 -8.48 0.24 -2.88
N PHE A 95 -8.61 0.00 -1.57
CA PHE A 95 -8.13 -1.22 -0.93
C PHE A 95 -8.74 -2.48 -1.55
N LEU A 96 -10.08 -2.55 -1.63
CA LEU A 96 -10.77 -3.69 -2.22
C LEU A 96 -10.35 -3.90 -3.68
N GLN A 97 -10.26 -2.82 -4.45
CA GLN A 97 -9.92 -2.91 -5.87
C GLN A 97 -8.50 -3.41 -6.14
N TYR A 98 -7.50 -2.97 -5.36
CA TYR A 98 -6.10 -3.22 -5.68
C TYR A 98 -5.41 -4.22 -4.75
N VAL A 99 -5.80 -4.27 -3.48
CA VAL A 99 -5.25 -5.21 -2.50
C VAL A 99 -6.00 -6.53 -2.54
N GLU A 100 -7.33 -6.49 -2.39
CA GLU A 100 -8.18 -7.69 -2.44
C GLU A 100 -8.53 -8.12 -3.87
N ARG A 101 -8.18 -7.27 -4.86
CA ARG A 101 -8.38 -7.51 -6.31
C ARG A 101 -9.84 -7.72 -6.69
N GLU A 102 -10.74 -7.08 -5.97
CA GLU A 102 -12.15 -7.05 -6.31
C GLU A 102 -12.36 -6.40 -7.68
N LYS A 103 -13.39 -6.86 -8.40
CA LYS A 103 -13.71 -6.30 -9.71
C LYS A 103 -14.45 -4.99 -9.55
N GLN A 104 -14.03 -3.95 -10.29
CA GLN A 104 -14.72 -2.65 -10.28
C GLN A 104 -16.23 -2.76 -10.54
N LYS A 105 -16.67 -3.73 -11.35
CA LYS A 105 -18.09 -3.97 -11.57
C LYS A 105 -18.83 -4.34 -10.27
N VAL A 106 -18.25 -5.24 -9.48
CA VAL A 106 -18.82 -5.68 -8.19
C VAL A 106 -18.85 -4.50 -7.23
N LEU A 107 -17.75 -3.76 -7.11
CA LEU A 107 -17.69 -2.56 -6.27
C LEU A 107 -18.71 -1.49 -6.73
N SER A 108 -18.90 -1.32 -8.04
CA SER A 108 -19.86 -0.35 -8.58
C SER A 108 -21.30 -0.67 -8.19
N GLU A 109 -21.64 -1.95 -8.14
CA GLU A 109 -22.94 -2.43 -7.70
C GLU A 109 -23.09 -2.30 -6.17
N GLU A 110 -22.07 -2.69 -5.40
CA GLU A 110 -22.06 -2.66 -3.93
C GLU A 110 -22.20 -1.23 -3.37
N TYR A 111 -21.46 -0.28 -3.94
CA TYR A 111 -21.48 1.12 -3.47
C TYR A 111 -22.52 1.98 -4.20
N GLY A 112 -23.28 1.42 -5.14
CA GLY A 112 -24.30 2.16 -5.90
C GLY A 112 -23.72 3.28 -6.78
N ILE A 113 -22.47 3.16 -7.22
CA ILE A 113 -21.77 4.18 -8.01
C ILE A 113 -21.68 3.70 -9.46
N CYS A 114 -22.03 4.54 -10.43
CA CYS A 114 -21.84 4.21 -11.84
C CYS A 114 -20.36 3.83 -12.12
N LEU A 115 -20.12 2.72 -12.82
CA LEU A 115 -18.79 2.19 -13.10
C LEU A 115 -17.83 3.25 -13.69
N ARG A 116 -18.31 4.08 -14.62
CA ARG A 116 -17.50 5.16 -15.21
C ARG A 116 -17.12 6.23 -14.19
N THR A 117 -18.04 6.58 -13.30
CA THR A 117 -17.80 7.53 -12.21
C THR A 117 -16.77 6.95 -11.25
N MET A 118 -16.92 5.68 -10.85
CA MET A 118 -15.96 5.00 -9.98
C MET A 118 -14.54 4.97 -10.58
N GLN A 119 -14.41 4.67 -11.86
CA GLN A 119 -13.11 4.68 -12.56
C GLN A 119 -12.43 6.05 -12.49
N ARG A 120 -13.19 7.12 -12.72
CA ARG A 120 -12.68 8.49 -12.62
C ARG A 120 -12.32 8.85 -11.18
N SER A 121 -13.19 8.53 -10.23
CA SER A 121 -12.95 8.79 -8.81
C SER A 121 -11.69 8.09 -8.31
N ILE A 122 -11.53 6.79 -8.59
CA ILE A 122 -10.32 6.04 -8.21
C ILE A 122 -9.07 6.66 -8.83
N HIS A 123 -9.13 7.08 -10.10
CA HIS A 123 -8.01 7.77 -10.74
C HIS A 123 -7.65 9.04 -9.96
N THR A 124 -8.61 9.94 -9.76
CA THR A 124 -8.41 11.21 -9.06
C THR A 124 -7.87 11.00 -7.64
N TRP A 125 -8.44 10.07 -6.88
CA TRP A 125 -8.00 9.80 -5.50
C TRP A 125 -6.55 9.34 -5.44
N MET A 126 -6.14 8.51 -6.40
CA MET A 126 -4.75 8.05 -6.50
C MET A 126 -3.81 9.19 -6.89
N GLU A 127 -4.19 10.03 -7.87
CA GLU A 127 -3.40 11.19 -8.27
C GLU A 127 -3.21 12.16 -7.10
N ASP A 128 -4.29 12.47 -6.38
CA ASP A 128 -4.26 13.38 -5.25
C ASP A 128 -3.43 12.85 -4.08
N ALA A 129 -3.44 11.54 -3.84
CA ALA A 129 -2.61 10.91 -2.82
C ALA A 129 -1.11 11.01 -3.15
N PHE A 130 -0.72 10.83 -4.42
CA PHE A 130 0.69 10.96 -4.82
C PHE A 130 1.16 12.40 -4.99
N ALA A 131 0.26 13.32 -5.34
CA ALA A 131 0.58 14.75 -5.36
C ALA A 131 0.89 15.27 -3.94
N TYR A 132 0.23 14.71 -2.92
CA TYR A 132 0.47 15.08 -1.52
C TYR A 132 1.84 14.63 -0.98
N GLU A 133 2.41 13.54 -1.49
CA GLU A 133 3.75 13.10 -1.09
C GLU A 133 4.87 14.01 -1.62
N ALA A 134 4.58 14.89 -2.59
CA ALA A 134 5.55 15.75 -3.25
C ALA A 134 5.61 17.19 -2.66
N GLU A 135 4.71 17.52 -1.74
CA GLU A 135 4.66 18.78 -0.97
C GLU A 135 5.31 18.61 0.42
#